data_AF-A0A0A9H0M5-F1
#
_entry.id   AF-A0A0A9H0M5-F1
#
_cell.length_a   1.000
_cell.length_b   1.000
_cell.length_c   1.000
_cell.angle_alpha   90.00
_cell.angle_beta   90.00
_cell.angle_gamma   90.00
#
_symmetry.space_group_name_H-M   'P 1'
#
loop_
_entity.id
_entity.type
_entity.pdbx_description
1 polymer ?
#
loop_
_entity_poly.entity_id
_entity_poly.type
_entity_poly.pdbx_seq_one_letter_code
_entity_poly.pdbx_strand_id
1 'polypeptide(L)' 'MLRLAREENDNELETESTRTLTDMRRSAKEKELNALLSRDNDDSSCFIEVQAGAGGTESMDWAAMVKDHGLNDEDIQSLW' A
#
# COMPACT_ATOMS: atom_id res chain seq x y z
N MET A 1 -6.08 -28.52 -1.05
CA MET A 1 -6.51 -28.98 0.28
C MET A 1 -7.78 -28.28 0.74
N LEU A 2 -7.81 -26.93 0.83
CA LEU A 2 -9.03 -26.19 1.18
C LEU A 2 -10.30 -26.56 0.37
N ARG A 3 -10.17 -26.69 -0.96
CA ARG A 3 -11.30 -27.10 -1.82
C ARG A 3 -11.81 -28.51 -1.50
N LEU A 4 -10.89 -29.46 -1.28
CA LEU A 4 -11.22 -30.84 -0.89
C LEU A 4 -11.86 -30.89 0.51
N ALA A 5 -11.31 -30.13 1.48
CA ALA A 5 -11.87 -30.04 2.83
C ALA A 5 -13.34 -29.57 2.82
N ARG A 6 -13.66 -28.59 1.97
CA ARG A 6 -15.04 -28.11 1.77
C ARG A 6 -15.94 -29.14 1.10
N GLU A 7 -15.43 -29.83 0.08
CA GLU A 7 -16.16 -30.90 -0.62
C GLU A 7 -16.46 -32.08 0.32
N GLU A 8 -15.59 -32.35 1.29
CA GLU A 8 -15.72 -33.43 2.27
C GLU A 8 -16.35 -33.00 3.62
N ASN A 9 -16.72 -31.72 3.78
CA ASN A 9 -17.21 -31.13 5.04
C ASN A 9 -16.24 -31.31 6.24
N ASP A 10 -14.93 -31.35 5.97
CA ASP A 10 -13.88 -31.42 6.99
C ASP A 10 -13.53 -30.01 7.48
N ASN A 11 -14.20 -29.58 8.55
CA ASN A 11 -14.02 -28.25 9.15
C ASN A 11 -12.64 -28.05 9.78
N GLU A 12 -11.99 -29.12 10.24
CA GLU A 12 -10.67 -29.02 10.87
C GLU A 12 -9.61 -28.74 9.80
N LEU A 13 -9.64 -29.51 8.70
CA LEU A 13 -8.75 -29.30 7.56
C LEU A 13 -9.03 -27.98 6.84
N GLU A 14 -10.28 -27.52 6.78
CA GLU A 14 -10.62 -26.20 6.25
C GLU A 14 -10.00 -25.07 7.09
N THR A 15 -10.12 -25.17 8.42
CA THR A 15 -9.58 -24.17 9.36
C THR A 15 -8.06 -24.11 9.29
N GLU A 16 -7.39 -25.26 9.30
CA GLU A 16 -5.94 -25.36 9.18
C GLU A 16 -5.44 -24.76 7.84
N SER A 17 -6.10 -25.14 6.74
CA SER A 17 -5.76 -24.62 5.40
C SER A 17 -5.92 -23.10 5.32
N THR A 18 -7.00 -22.55 5.89
CA THR A 18 -7.26 -21.11 5.90
C THR A 18 -6.25 -20.34 6.76
N ARG A 19 -5.87 -20.90 7.91
CA ARG A 19 -4.81 -20.33 8.75
C ARG A 19 -3.49 -20.26 8.00
N THR A 20 -3.10 -21.36 7.36
CA THR A 20 -1.87 -21.46 6.58
C THR A 20 -1.84 -20.44 5.44
N LEU A 21 -2.95 -20.25 4.72
CA LEU A 21 -3.06 -19.23 3.68
C LEU A 21 -2.92 -17.81 4.23
N THR A 22 -3.50 -17.55 5.39
CA THR A 22 -3.40 -16.23 6.05
C THR A 22 -1.97 -15.93 6.48
N ASP A 23 -1.28 -16.90 7.07
CA ASP A 23 0.12 -16.79 7.45
C ASP A 23 1.02 -16.58 6.24
N MET A 24 0.78 -17.32 5.15
CA MET A 24 1.51 -17.16 3.89
C MET A 24 1.28 -15.78 3.29
N ARG A 25 0.04 -15.26 3.31
CA ARG A 25 -0.28 -13.92 2.82
C ARG A 25 0.47 -12.84 3.61
N ARG A 26 0.54 -12.97 4.94
CA ARG A 26 1.31 -12.05 5.78
C ARG A 26 2.79 -12.07 5.40
N SER A 27 3.38 -13.26 5.32
CA SER A 27 4.80 -13.39 4.97
C SER A 27 5.10 -12.87 3.56
N ALA A 28 4.20 -13.08 2.61
CA ALA A 28 4.34 -12.54 1.25
C ALA A 28 4.35 -11.01 1.24
N LYS A 29 3.44 -10.36 1.98
CA LYS A 29 3.41 -8.90 2.12
C LYS A 29 4.67 -8.32 2.76
N GLU A 30 5.17 -8.96 3.82
CA GLU A 30 6.42 -8.54 4.46
C GLU A 30 7.60 -8.63 3.49
N LYS A 31 7.70 -9.72 2.72
CA LYS A 31 8.75 -9.90 1.72
C LYS A 31 8.65 -8.92 0.56
N GLU A 32 7.42 -8.61 0.13
CA GLU A 32 7.16 -7.60 -0.89
C GLU A 32 7.65 -6.22 -0.44
N LEU A 33 7.31 -5.81 0.79
CA LEU A 33 7.78 -4.55 1.36
C LEU A 33 9.32 -4.51 1.44
N ASN A 34 9.94 -5.59 1.93
CA ASN A 34 11.39 -5.70 2.02
C ASN A 34 12.07 -5.68 0.64
N ALA A 35 11.42 -6.21 -0.39
CA ALA A 35 11.94 -6.16 -1.76
C ALA A 35 11.86 -4.75 -2.34
N LEU A 36 10.75 -4.04 -2.08
CA LEU A 36 10.55 -2.65 -2.49
C LEU A 36 11.50 -1.68 -1.78
N LEU A 37 11.75 -1.91 -0.49
CA LEU A 37 12.57 -1.06 0.39
C LEU A 37 13.94 -1.70 0.68
N SER A 38 14.63 -2.15 -0.36
CA SER A 38 15.89 -2.90 -0.24
C SER A 38 17.15 -2.05 -0.46
N ARG A 39 17.02 -0.73 -0.64
CA ARG A 39 18.14 0.17 -0.93
C ARG A 39 18.69 0.82 0.33
N ASP A 40 19.97 1.20 0.27
CA ASP A 40 20.75 1.69 1.41
C ASP A 40 20.11 2.83 2.22
N ASN A 41 19.27 3.66 1.59
CA ASN A 41 18.65 4.83 2.23
C ASN A 41 17.14 4.67 2.47
N ASP A 42 16.54 3.50 2.21
CA ASP A 42 15.09 3.31 2.35
C ASP A 42 14.63 3.37 3.83
N ASP A 43 15.51 3.03 4.78
CA ASP A 43 15.29 3.18 6.22
C ASP A 43 15.53 4.64 6.71
N SER A 44 16.08 5.51 5.87
CA SER A 44 16.40 6.88 6.24
C SER A 44 15.17 7.78 6.12
N SER A 45 15.05 8.75 7.04
CA SER A 45 14.10 9.84 6.87
C SER A 45 14.43 10.64 5.60
N CYS A 46 13.40 11.07 4.87
CA CYS A 46 13.57 11.93 3.70
C CYS A 46 12.93 13.31 3.93
N PHE A 47 13.48 14.31 3.25
CA PHE A 47 12.86 15.62 3.12
C PHE A 47 12.15 15.69 1.77
N ILE A 48 10.89 16.10 1.78
CA ILE A 48 10.09 16.31 0.57
C ILE A 48 9.86 17.81 0.44
N GLU A 49 10.27 18.37 -0.69
CA GLU A 49 10.05 19.77 -1.04
C GLU A 49 9.09 19.84 -2.25
N VAL A 50 8.02 20.61 -2.11
CA VAL A 50 7.04 20.83 -3.18
C VAL A 50 7.21 22.25 -3.70
N GLN A 51 7.47 22.38 -5.00
CA GLN A 51 7.67 23.65 -5.69
C GLN A 51 6.60 23.81 -6.77
N ALA A 52 6.00 25.00 -6.85
CA ALA A 52 5.01 25.30 -7.87
C ALA A 52 5.66 25.38 -9.26
N GLY A 53 5.06 24.70 -10.23
CA GLY A 53 5.50 24.72 -11.62
C GLY A 53 5.12 26.01 -12.36
N ALA A 54 5.34 26.01 -13.68
CA ALA A 54 4.91 27.10 -14.53
C ALA A 54 3.38 27.11 -14.69
N GLY A 55 2.69 27.97 -13.94
CA GLY A 55 1.26 28.22 -14.08
C GLY A 55 0.71 29.32 -13.17
N GLY A 56 1.59 30.17 -12.62
CA GLY A 56 1.18 31.33 -11.82
C GLY A 56 0.43 30.92 -10.55
N THR A 57 -0.64 31.64 -10.22
CA THR A 57 -1.38 31.48 -8.95
C THR A 57 -2.02 30.10 -8.82
N GLU A 58 -2.57 29.54 -9.90
CA GLU A 58 -3.20 28.20 -9.85
C GLU A 58 -2.20 27.09 -9.51
N SER A 59 -0.96 27.17 -10.03
CA SER A 59 0.09 26.22 -9.66
C SER A 59 0.57 26.39 -8.21
N MET A 60 0.53 27.62 -7.69
CA MET A 60 0.83 27.89 -6.28
C MET A 60 -0.28 27.37 -5.36
N ASP A 61 -1.54 27.55 -5.74
CA ASP A 61 -2.69 27.05 -4.99
C ASP A 61 -2.68 25.52 -4.95
N TRP A 62 -2.38 24.85 -6.07
CA TRP A 62 -2.24 23.39 -6.10
C TRP A 62 -1.06 22.89 -5.26
N ALA A 63 0.11 23.51 -5.37
CA ALA A 63 1.26 23.16 -4.54
C ALA A 63 0.96 23.35 -3.03
N ALA A 64 0.18 24.37 -2.68
CA ALA A 64 -0.29 24.60 -1.33
C ALA A 64 -1.26 23.49 -0.86
N MET A 65 -2.19 23.04 -1.73
CA MET A 65 -3.11 21.94 -1.43
C MET A 65 -2.36 20.63 -1.16
N VAL A 66 -1.40 20.27 -2.01
CA VAL A 66 -0.58 19.05 -1.85
C VAL A 66 0.20 19.06 -0.53
N LYS A 67 0.67 20.23 -0.12
CA LYS A 67 1.42 20.41 1.13
C LYS A 67 0.53 20.30 2.37
N ASP A 68 -0.70 20.80 2.32
CA ASP A 68 -1.59 20.90 3.47
C ASP A 68 -2.35 19.60 3.77
N HIS A 69 -2.90 18.94 2.73
CA HIS A 69 -3.82 17.82 2.96
C HIS A 69 -3.15 16.46 3.13
N GLY A 70 -1.87 16.32 2.75
CA GLY A 70 -1.17 15.03 2.77
C GLY A 70 -1.91 14.03 1.89
N LEU A 71 -1.57 13.99 0.59
CA LEU A 71 -2.20 13.19 -0.47
C LEU A 71 -3.06 12.01 0.05
N ASN A 72 -4.37 12.24 0.22
CA ASN A 72 -5.30 11.14 0.39
C ASN A 72 -5.69 10.66 -1.01
N ASP A 73 -5.91 9.36 -1.19
CA ASP A 73 -6.26 8.77 -2.50
C ASP A 73 -7.51 9.42 -3.14
N GLU A 74 -8.39 10.01 -2.33
CA GLU A 74 -9.56 10.77 -2.77
C GLU A 74 -9.19 12.09 -3.46
N ASP A 75 -8.11 12.76 -3.03
CA ASP A 75 -7.67 14.04 -3.62
C ASP A 75 -7.14 13.85 -5.05
N ILE A 76 -6.50 12.71 -5.32
CA ILE A 76 -5.91 12.36 -6.63
C ILE A 76 -7.01 12.05 -7.67
N GLN A 77 -8.13 11.45 -7.25
CA GLN A 77 -9.23 11.09 -8.15
C GLN A 77 -10.10 12.29 -8.54
N SER A 78 -10.14 13.35 -7.72
CA SER A 78 -10.92 14.55 -8.01
C SER A 78 -10.36 15.43 -9.14
N LEU A 79 -9.13 15.13 -9.60
CA LEU A 79 -8.40 15.89 -10.62
C LEU A 79 -8.47 15.25 -12.03
N TRP A 80 -9.30 14.23 -12.24
CA TRP A 80 -9.58 13.62 -13.54
C TRP A 80 -11.08 13.60 -13.87
#